data_AF-A0A940YI81-F1
#
_entry.id   AF-A0A940YI81-F1
#
_cell.length_a   1.000
_cell.length_b   1.000
_cell.length_c   1.000
_cell.angle_alpha   90.00
_cell.angle_beta   90.00
_cell.angle_gamma   90.00
#
_symmetry.space_group_name_H-M   'P 1'
#
loop_
_entity.id
_entity.type
_entity.pdbx_description
1 polymer ?
#
loop_
_entity_poly.entity_id
_entity_poly.type
_entity_poly.pdbx_seq_one_letter_code
_entity_poly.pdbx_strand_id
1 'polypeptide(L)'
;MLESEKLALAAHLHVLLRRHVGRVTDVEWLIKDPAYAREIIGVARASGQRDCIARADRLAEALFPAPPAPPPALAPASPAATLGSAMRRYVGSLR
;
A
#
# COMPACT_ATOMS: atom_id res chain seq x y z
N MET A 1 -9.74 -12.91 6.72
CA MET A 1 -8.88 -12.78 7.90
C MET A 1 -9.65 -12.04 8.98
N LEU A 2 -9.65 -12.54 10.22
CA LEU A 2 -10.37 -11.94 11.34
C LEU A 2 -9.68 -10.66 11.81
N GLU A 3 -10.43 -9.72 12.39
CA GLU A 3 -9.89 -8.45 12.90
C GLU A 3 -8.80 -8.68 13.97
N SER A 4 -9.00 -9.68 14.83
CA SER A 4 -8.05 -10.09 15.87
C SER A 4 -6.71 -10.56 15.28
N GLU A 5 -6.73 -11.22 14.13
CA GLU A 5 -5.51 -11.68 13.47
C GLU A 5 -4.74 -10.50 12.84
N LYS A 6 -5.46 -9.52 12.29
CA LYS A 6 -4.84 -8.28 11.78
C LYS A 6 -4.18 -7.50 12.92
N LEU A 7 -4.86 -7.39 14.06
CA LEU A 7 -4.31 -6.80 15.29
C LEU A 7 -3.03 -7.52 15.73
N ALA A 8 -3.02 -8.86 15.71
CA ALA A 8 -1.82 -9.63 16.05
C ALA A 8 -0.67 -9.38 15.06
N LEU A 9 -0.93 -9.24 13.77
CA LEU A 9 0.09 -8.85 12.78
C LEU A 9 0.63 -7.44 13.05
N ALA A 10 -0.25 -6.47 13.28
CA ALA A 10 0.12 -5.08 13.56
C ALA A 10 0.93 -4.96 14.86
N ALA A 11 0.57 -5.70 15.91
CA ALA A 11 1.30 -5.74 17.17
C ALA A 11 2.72 -6.31 17.00
N HIS A 12 2.87 -7.38 16.21
CA HIS A 12 4.20 -7.92 15.92
C HIS A 12 5.06 -6.94 15.12
N LEU A 13 4.48 -6.24 14.15
CA LEU A 13 5.20 -5.22 13.39
C LEU A 13 5.65 -4.07 14.31
N HIS A 14 4.80 -3.62 15.22
CA HIS A 14 5.13 -2.61 16.23
C HIS A 14 6.36 -3.01 17.06
N VAL A 15 6.41 -4.23 17.57
CA VAL A 15 7.55 -4.71 18.39
C VAL A 15 8.86 -4.67 17.60
N LEU A 16 8.82 -5.10 16.33
CA LEU A 16 9.99 -5.08 15.45
C LEU A 16 10.45 -3.64 15.15
N LEU A 17 9.52 -2.74 14.83
CA LEU A 17 9.82 -1.34 14.59
C LEU A 17 10.42 -0.65 15.81
N ARG A 18 9.88 -0.91 17.01
CA ARG A 18 10.43 -0.39 18.27
C ARG A 18 11.86 -0.89 18.50
N ARG A 19 12.12 -2.17 18.21
CA ARG A 19 13.43 -2.80 18.44
C ARG A 19 14.50 -2.32 17.45
N HIS A 20 14.18 -2.26 16.17
CA HIS A 20 15.18 -2.05 15.10
C HIS A 20 15.24 -0.60 14.63
N VAL A 21 14.14 0.13 14.69
CA VAL A 21 14.02 1.52 14.20
C VAL A 21 13.91 2.51 15.37
N GLY A 22 13.61 2.03 16.58
CA GLY A 22 13.38 2.89 17.76
C GLY A 22 12.06 3.66 17.70
N ARG A 23 11.17 3.33 16.75
CA ARG A 23 9.90 4.04 16.54
C ARG A 23 8.75 3.26 17.17
N VAL A 24 7.97 3.95 17.99
CA VAL A 24 6.73 3.45 18.59
C VAL A 24 5.57 3.80 17.65
N THR A 25 4.73 2.81 17.32
CA THR A 25 3.59 2.97 16.38
C THR A 25 2.29 2.49 17.00
N ASP A 26 1.17 3.14 16.71
CA ASP A 26 -0.12 2.75 17.27
C ASP A 26 -0.74 1.57 16.50
N VAL A 27 -0.92 0.45 17.21
CA VAL A 27 -1.46 -0.80 16.64
C VAL A 27 -2.93 -0.64 16.24
N GLU A 28 -3.70 0.14 16.99
CA GLU A 28 -5.11 0.38 16.72
C GLU A 28 -5.30 1.25 15.46
N TRP A 29 -4.46 2.27 15.30
CA TRP A 29 -4.47 3.14 14.11
C TRP A 29 -4.01 2.42 12.84
N LEU A 30 -3.10 1.46 12.97
CA LEU A 30 -2.69 0.57 11.87
C LEU A 30 -3.86 -0.22 11.25
N ILE A 31 -4.91 -0.48 12.02
CA ILE A 31 -6.11 -1.19 11.53
C ILE A 31 -7.20 -0.22 11.10
N LYS A 32 -7.37 0.90 11.82
CA LYS A 32 -8.44 1.88 11.58
C LYS A 32 -8.19 2.78 10.38
N ASP A 33 -6.94 3.15 10.10
CA ASP A 33 -6.59 4.08 9.03
C ASP A 33 -5.70 3.43 7.96
N PRO A 34 -6.22 3.18 6.74
CA PRO A 34 -5.45 2.61 5.65
C PRO A 34 -4.31 3.51 5.16
N ALA A 35 -4.40 4.84 5.30
CA ALA A 35 -3.33 5.74 4.90
C ALA A 35 -2.15 5.62 5.88
N TYR A 36 -2.44 5.68 7.19
CA TYR A 36 -1.44 5.46 8.23
C TYR A 36 -0.75 4.11 8.08
N ALA A 37 -1.51 3.04 7.81
CA ALA A 37 -0.95 1.71 7.64
C ALA A 37 0.05 1.63 6.49
N ARG A 38 -0.22 2.28 5.35
CA ARG A 38 0.72 2.33 4.21
C ARG A 38 2.02 3.02 4.55
N GLU A 39 1.96 4.14 5.26
CA GLU A 39 3.16 4.87 5.69
C GLU A 39 4.03 4.00 6.62
N ILE A 40 3.42 3.33 7.61
CA ILE A 40 4.16 2.46 8.53
C ILE A 40 4.75 1.24 7.81
N ILE A 41 4.03 0.65 6.87
CA ILE A 41 4.55 -0.43 6.01
C ILE A 41 5.75 0.07 5.19
N GLY A 42 5.68 1.29 4.65
CA GLY A 42 6.80 1.94 3.95
C GLY A 42 8.03 2.11 4.84
N VAL A 43 7.84 2.60 6.07
CA VAL A 43 8.91 2.73 7.08
C VAL A 43 9.52 1.36 7.41
N ALA A 44 8.69 0.34 7.62
CA ALA A 44 9.17 -1.01 7.91
C ALA A 44 9.99 -1.60 6.76
N ARG A 45 9.58 -1.36 5.51
CA ARG A 45 10.33 -1.77 4.32
C ARG A 45 11.66 -1.03 4.19
N ALA A 46 11.66 0.27 4.48
CA ALA A 46 12.85 1.12 4.45
C ALA A 46 13.85 0.82 5.58
N SER A 47 13.45 0.09 6.63
CA SER A 47 14.34 -0.23 7.77
C SER A 47 15.53 -1.14 7.39
N GLY A 48 15.48 -1.83 6.25
CA GLY A 48 16.52 -2.77 5.82
C GLY A 48 16.55 -4.10 6.60
N GLN A 49 15.73 -4.24 7.65
CA GLN A 49 15.65 -5.47 8.45
C GLN A 49 14.69 -6.46 7.80
N ARG A 50 15.18 -7.67 7.49
CA ARG A 50 14.39 -8.72 6.83
C ARG A 50 13.11 -9.07 7.58
N ASP A 51 13.17 -9.14 8.91
CA ASP A 51 12.00 -9.46 9.73
C ASP A 51 10.92 -8.38 9.64
N CYS A 52 11.33 -7.10 9.66
CA CYS A 52 10.42 -5.97 9.50
C CYS A 52 9.75 -5.99 8.12
N ILE A 53 10.54 -6.22 7.07
CA ILE A 53 10.06 -6.30 5.68
C ILE A 53 9.03 -7.43 5.55
N ALA A 54 9.39 -8.65 5.94
CA ALA A 54 8.52 -9.82 5.83
C ALA A 54 7.21 -9.65 6.61
N ARG A 55 7.26 -9.01 7.79
CA ARG A 55 6.07 -8.74 8.60
C ARG A 55 5.20 -7.65 7.98
N ALA A 56 5.80 -6.61 7.42
CA ALA A 56 5.12 -5.52 6.75
C ALA A 56 4.39 -5.99 5.48
N ASP A 57 5.01 -6.87 4.70
CA ASP A 57 4.38 -7.45 3.50
C ASP A 57 3.15 -8.28 3.87
N ARG A 58 3.26 -9.12 4.90
CA ARG A 58 2.14 -9.92 5.38
C ARG A 58 0.99 -9.05 5.92
N LEU A 59 1.31 -7.95 6.58
CA LEU A 59 0.30 -6.99 7.02
C LEU A 59 -0.33 -6.26 5.82
N ALA A 60 0.45 -5.92 4.80
CA ALA A 60 -0.05 -5.28 3.59
C ALA A 60 -1.05 -6.18 2.85
N GLU A 61 -0.76 -7.48 2.72
CA GLU A 61 -1.69 -8.46 2.13
C GLU A 61 -3.01 -8.57 2.92
N ALA A 62 -2.92 -8.49 4.25
CA ALA A 62 -4.08 -8.58 5.13
C ALA A 62 -4.97 -7.33 5.11
N LEU A 63 -4.37 -6.14 4.95
CA LEU A 63 -5.08 -4.85 4.97
C LEU A 63 -5.51 -4.38 3.58
N PHE A 64 -4.71 -4.69 2.56
CA PHE A 64 -4.91 -4.26 1.17
C PHE A 64 -4.96 -5.48 0.25
N PRO A 65 -6.01 -6.31 0.35
CA PRO A 65 -6.20 -7.37 -0.62
C PRO A 65 -6.26 -6.73 -2.01
N ALA A 66 -5.42 -7.21 -2.92
CA ALA A 66 -5.46 -6.75 -4.30
C ALA A 66 -6.88 -6.97 -4.83
N PRO A 67 -7.49 -5.98 -5.50
CA PRO A 67 -8.76 -6.21 -6.17
C PRO A 67 -8.58 -7.39 -7.13
N PRO A 68 -9.57 -8.30 -7.23
CA PRO A 68 -9.49 -9.40 -8.19
C PRO A 68 -9.19 -8.80 -9.55
N ALA A 69 -8.13 -9.30 -10.20
CA ALA A 69 -7.75 -8.83 -11.52
C ALA A 69 -9.01 -8.87 -12.40
N PRO A 70 -9.35 -7.77 -13.10
CA PRO A 70 -10.49 -7.80 -14.00
C PRO A 70 -10.27 -8.97 -14.97
N PRO A 71 -11.32 -9.76 -15.30
CA PRO A 71 -11.19 -10.81 -16.28
C PRO A 71 -10.56 -10.21 -17.55
N PRO A 72 -9.67 -10.93 -18.25
CA PRO A 72 -9.05 -10.42 -19.45
C PRO A 72 -10.17 -9.93 -20.36
N ALA A 73 -10.30 -8.60 -20.48
CA ALA A 73 -11.26 -8.00 -21.37
C ALA A 73 -10.85 -8.49 -22.76
N LEU A 74 -11.65 -9.39 -23.32
CA LEU A 74 -11.53 -9.80 -24.71
C LEU A 74 -11.60 -8.50 -25.50
N ALA A 75 -10.45 -8.04 -25.99
CA ALA A 75 -10.34 -6.76 -26.66
C ALA A 75 -11.36 -6.78 -27.82
N PRO A 76 -12.34 -5.85 -27.88
CA PRO A 76 -13.01 -5.63 -29.13
C PRO A 76 -11.94 -5.11 -30.08
N ALA A 77 -11.64 -5.87 -31.13
CA ALA A 77 -10.80 -5.41 -32.22
C ALA A 77 -11.42 -4.12 -32.78
N SER A 78 -10.93 -2.97 -32.34
CA SER A 78 -11.22 -1.69 -32.99
C SER A 78 -10.19 -1.51 -34.09
N PRO A 79 -10.61 -1.36 -35.36
CA PRO A 79 -9.70 -1.02 -36.44
C PRO A 79 -9.25 0.43 -36.24
N ALA A 80 -8.00 0.67 -36.64
CA ALA A 80 -7.28 1.92 -36.51
C ALA A 80 -8.10 3.16 -36.89
N ALA A 81 -8.03 4.19 -36.04
CA ALA A 81 -8.18 5.57 -36.45
C ALA A 81 -7.02 6.38 -35.86
N THR A 82 -6.03 6.62 -36.71
CA THR A 82 -5.02 7.66 -36.58
C THR A 82 -5.70 9.02 -36.35
N LEU A 83 -5.22 9.78 -35.35
CA LEU A 83 -4.86 11.21 -35.43
C LEU A 83 -4.87 11.84 -34.03
N GLY A 84 -3.83 12.62 -33.72
CA GLY A 84 -3.93 13.68 -32.72
C GLY A 84 -2.90 13.64 -31.60
N SER A 85 -1.64 13.90 -31.94
CA SER A 85 -0.72 14.54 -31.00
C SER A 85 -1.35 15.86 -30.53
N ALA A 86 -1.62 15.97 -29.23
CA ALA A 86 -1.86 17.25 -28.58
C ALA A 86 -1.42 17.16 -27.11
N MET A 87 -0.12 17.36 -26.93
CA MET A 87 0.50 17.90 -25.73
C MET A 87 -0.41 18.97 -25.08
N ARG A 88 -1.15 18.60 -24.03
CA ARG A 88 -1.89 19.55 -23.20
C ARG A 88 -1.05 19.90 -21.98
N ARG A 89 -0.17 20.87 -22.24
CA ARG A 89 0.51 21.70 -21.25
C ARG A 89 -0.50 22.13 -20.18
N TYR A 90 -0.29 21.74 -18.93
CA TYR A 90 -1.00 22.30 -17.80
C TYR A 90 -0.27 23.58 -17.38
N VAL A 91 -0.75 24.72 -17.88
CA VAL A 91 -0.37 26.06 -17.42
C VAL A 91 -1.65 26.82 -17.16
N GLY A 92 -1.81 27.33 -15.95
CA GLY A 92 -2.93 28.16 -15.54
C GLY A 92 -3.24 27.92 -14.06
N SER A 93 -2.52 28.55 -13.14
CA SER A 93 -2.76 29.93 -12.67
C SER A 93 -4.08 30.06 -11.93
N LEU A 94 -4.02 30.50 -10.67
CA LEU A 94 -4.91 31.44 -9.97
C LEU A 94 -4.39 31.47 -8.51
N ARG A 95 -3.59 32.47 -8.11
CA ARG A 95 -3.98 33.82 -7.64
C ARG A 95 -5.03 33.78 -6.55
#